data_AF-A0AAV2A5L2-F1
#
_entry.id   AF-A0AAV2A5L2-F1
#
_cell.length_a   1.000
_cell.length_b   1.000
_cell.length_c   1.000
_cell.angle_alpha   90.00
_cell.angle_beta   90.00
_cell.angle_gamma   90.00
#
_symmetry.space_group_name_H-M   'P 1'
#
loop_
_entity.id
_entity.type
_entity.pdbx_description
1 polymer ?
#
loop_
_entity_poly.entity_id
_entity_poly.type
_entity_poly.pdbx_seq_one_letter_code
_entity_poly.pdbx_strand_id
1 'polypeptide(L)'
;LFPIGFYFSIILGVNIIVHTVLYTYYGLSSIGPHMEKYLWWKKYLTALQIGQFVFDLAYVAVDLLTGCKEIGINQILMFAFITYLLILFLNLYKKKYCE
;
A
#
# COMPACT_ATOMS: atom_id res chain seq x y z
N LEU A 1 -20.82 4.56 -16.13
CA LEU A 1 -20.42 5.66 -15.22
C LEU A 1 -20.49 5.14 -13.78
N PHE A 2 -19.50 4.37 -13.34
CA PHE A 2 -19.45 3.93 -11.94
C PHE A 2 -19.11 5.14 -11.06
N PRO A 3 -19.86 5.38 -9.98
CA PRO A 3 -19.63 6.55 -9.14
C PRO A 3 -18.27 6.46 -8.45
N ILE A 4 -17.56 7.58 -8.33
CA ILE A 4 -16.28 7.74 -7.60
C ILE A 4 -16.31 7.04 -6.23
N GLY A 5 -17.45 7.02 -5.55
CA GLY A 5 -17.63 6.32 -4.27
C GLY A 5 -17.43 4.80 -4.35
N PHE A 6 -17.84 4.14 -5.44
CA PHE A 6 -17.66 2.69 -5.60
C PHE A 6 -16.18 2.32 -5.74
N TYR A 7 -15.42 3.15 -6.45
CA TYR A 7 -13.99 2.92 -6.67
C TYR A 7 -13.18 3.17 -5.39
N PHE A 8 -13.51 4.20 -4.62
CA PHE A 8 -12.91 4.44 -3.32
C PHE A 8 -13.17 3.29 -2.33
N SER A 9 -14.37 2.71 -2.35
CA SER A 9 -14.69 1.54 -1.53
C SER A 9 -13.87 0.30 -1.88
N ILE A 10 -13.55 0.06 -3.16
CA ILE A 10 -12.70 -1.07 -3.57
C ILE A 10 -11.27 -0.88 -3.08
N ILE A 11 -10.70 0.30 -3.28
CA ILE A 11 -9.35 0.66 -2.82
C ILE A 11 -9.24 0.48 -1.30
N LEU A 12 -10.20 1.03 -0.55
CA LEU A 12 -10.25 0.85 0.89
C LEU A 12 -10.38 -0.61 1.28
N GLY A 13 -11.26 -1.38 0.62
CA GLY A 13 -11.42 -2.81 0.88
C GLY A 13 -10.10 -3.58 0.79
N VAL A 14 -9.36 -3.37 -0.31
CA VAL A 14 -8.05 -4.01 -0.51
C VAL A 14 -7.04 -3.54 0.54
N ASN A 15 -7.01 -2.25 0.86
CA ASN A 15 -6.13 -1.70 1.88
C ASN A 15 -6.39 -2.31 3.26
N ILE A 16 -7.65 -2.39 3.69
CA ILE A 16 -8.03 -2.93 5.00
C ILE A 16 -7.66 -4.41 5.08
N ILE A 17 -7.85 -5.19 4.00
CA ILE A 17 -7.47 -6.61 3.96
C ILE A 17 -5.94 -6.77 4.11
N VAL A 18 -5.15 -6.03 3.34
CA VAL A 18 -3.69 -6.06 3.43
C VAL A 18 -3.23 -5.64 4.83
N HIS A 19 -3.85 -4.62 5.40
CA HIS A 19 -3.55 -4.10 6.73
C HIS A 19 -3.95 -5.09 7.84
N THR A 20 -5.08 -5.77 7.72
CA THR A 20 -5.45 -6.85 8.63
C THR A 20 -4.37 -7.93 8.65
N VAL A 21 -3.92 -8.40 7.47
CA VAL A 21 -2.86 -9.42 7.39
C VAL A 21 -1.54 -8.91 7.98
N LEU A 22 -1.19 -7.65 7.76
CA LEU A 22 -0.01 -7.01 8.35
C LEU A 22 -0.08 -6.98 9.88
N TYR A 23 -1.20 -6.54 10.45
CA TYR A 23 -1.36 -6.42 11.90
C TYR A 23 -1.47 -7.78 12.57
N THR A 24 -2.09 -8.76 11.92
CA THR A 24 -2.06 -10.14 12.37
C THR A 24 -0.62 -10.64 12.45
N TYR A 25 0.21 -10.39 11.43
CA TYR A 25 1.63 -10.75 11.47
C TYR A 25 2.39 -10.05 12.61
N TYR A 26 2.17 -8.75 12.83
CA TYR A 26 2.78 -8.02 13.96
C TYR A 26 2.32 -8.55 15.32
N GLY A 27 1.04 -8.92 15.45
CA GLY A 27 0.50 -9.55 16.66
C GLY A 27 1.08 -10.94 16.91
N LEU A 28 1.28 -11.76 15.87
CA LEU A 28 1.96 -13.04 16.02
C LEU A 28 3.44 -12.86 16.38
N SER A 29 4.09 -11.82 15.83
CA SER A 29 5.48 -11.50 16.14
C SER A 29 5.69 -11.03 17.58
N SER A 30 4.66 -10.54 18.28
CA SER A 30 4.77 -10.09 19.68
C SER A 30 4.49 -11.19 20.71
N ILE A 31 3.97 -12.36 20.29
CA ILE A 31 3.63 -13.48 21.19
C ILE A 31 4.88 -14.26 21.68
N GLY A 32 6.04 -14.10 21.03
CA GLY A 32 7.34 -14.53 21.58
C GLY A 32 8.36 -15.02 20.55
N PRO A 33 9.62 -15.21 20.96
CA PRO A 33 10.76 -15.53 20.08
C PRO A 33 10.65 -16.92 19.41
N HIS A 34 9.76 -17.79 19.91
CA HIS A 34 9.50 -19.09 19.29
C HIS A 34 8.74 -18.97 17.95
N MET A 35 7.94 -17.91 17.79
CA MET A 35 7.16 -17.66 16.57
C MET A 35 7.98 -16.99 15.47
N GLU A 36 9.11 -16.33 15.82
CA GLU A 36 10.00 -15.71 14.83
C GLU A 36 10.51 -16.68 13.78
N LYS A 37 10.65 -17.96 14.13
CA LYS A 37 11.08 -19.01 13.22
C LYS A 37 10.09 -19.26 12.07
N TYR A 38 8.80 -18.96 12.26
CA TYR A 38 7.76 -19.10 11.25
C TYR A 38 7.52 -17.82 10.43
N LEU A 39 8.14 -16.69 10.80
CA LEU A 39 7.90 -15.37 10.21
C LEU A 39 8.61 -15.12 8.85
N TRP A 40 9.03 -16.16 8.13
CA TRP A 40 9.74 -16.04 6.85
C TRP A 40 8.93 -15.31 5.76
N TRP A 41 7.62 -15.16 5.97
CA TRP A 41 6.68 -14.66 4.99
C TRP A 41 6.62 -13.13 5.00
N LYS A 42 7.42 -12.48 5.86
CA LYS A 42 7.62 -11.03 5.92
C LYS A 42 7.86 -10.39 4.55
N LYS A 43 8.59 -11.09 3.68
CA LYS A 43 8.89 -10.64 2.32
C LYS A 43 7.62 -10.49 1.48
N TYR A 44 6.69 -11.43 1.60
CA TYR A 44 5.42 -11.40 0.89
C TYR A 44 4.52 -10.28 1.41
N LEU A 45 4.53 -10.01 2.72
CA LEU A 45 3.81 -8.87 3.31
C LEU A 45 4.28 -7.52 2.77
N THR A 46 5.60 -7.30 2.73
CA THR A 46 6.18 -6.07 2.18
C THR A 46 5.92 -5.97 0.68
N ALA A 47 6.01 -7.08 -0.06
CA ALA A 47 5.67 -7.11 -1.49
C ALA A 47 4.17 -6.80 -1.74
N LEU A 48 3.27 -7.32 -0.90
CA LEU A 48 1.84 -7.03 -0.95
C LEU A 48 1.54 -5.56 -0.71
N GLN A 49 2.17 -4.93 0.29
CA GLN A 49 2.02 -3.49 0.54
C GLN A 49 2.54 -2.63 -0.63
N ILE A 50 3.69 -2.98 -1.20
CA ILE A 50 4.22 -2.30 -2.40
C ILE A 50 3.24 -2.45 -3.57
N GLY A 51 2.69 -3.65 -3.79
CA GLY A 51 1.68 -3.89 -4.81
C GLY A 51 0.44 -3.02 -4.65
N GLN A 52 -0.05 -2.88 -3.41
CA GLN A 52 -1.18 -2.00 -3.09
C GLN A 52 -0.85 -0.53 -3.41
N PHE A 53 0.31 -0.01 -2.99
CA PHE A 53 0.71 1.37 -3.30
C PHE A 53 0.87 1.63 -4.80
N VAL A 54 1.39 0.67 -5.57
CA VAL A 54 1.50 0.80 -7.03
C VAL A 54 0.12 0.84 -7.69
N PHE A 55 -0.81 0.00 -7.23
CA PHE A 55 -2.18 -0.02 -7.73
C PHE A 55 -2.87 1.32 -7.44
N ASP A 56 -2.77 1.82 -6.21
CA ASP A 56 -3.31 3.13 -5.81
C ASP A 56 -2.71 4.28 -6.62
N LEU A 57 -1.40 4.28 -6.83
CA LEU A 57 -0.70 5.30 -7.62
C LEU A 57 -1.17 5.31 -9.09
N ALA A 58 -1.27 4.13 -9.71
CA ALA A 58 -1.78 4.00 -11.07
C ALA A 58 -3.22 4.50 -11.17
N TYR A 59 -4.04 4.24 -10.15
CA TYR A 59 -5.43 4.68 -10.11
C TYR A 59 -5.55 6.21 -10.03
N VAL A 60 -4.79 6.84 -9.13
CA VAL A 60 -4.75 8.31 -9.00
C VAL A 60 -4.19 8.96 -10.27
N ALA A 61 -3.22 8.32 -10.94
CA ALA A 61 -2.71 8.79 -12.21
C ALA A 61 -3.77 8.75 -13.33
N VAL A 62 -4.57 7.68 -13.42
CA VAL A 62 -5.68 7.58 -14.38
C VAL A 62 -6.78 8.59 -14.09
N ASP A 63 -7.10 8.82 -12.81
CA ASP A 63 -8.04 9.86 -12.37
C ASP A 63 -7.56 11.26 -12.78
N LEU A 64 -6.27 11.57 -12.59
CA LEU A 64 -5.66 12.82 -13.02
C LEU A 64 -5.65 13.01 -14.55
N LEU A 65 -5.43 11.94 -15.32
CA LEU A 65 -5.41 12.00 -16.79
C LEU A 65 -6.82 12.10 -17.40
N THR A 66 -7.83 11.52 -16.75
CA THR A 66 -9.23 11.49 -17.23
C THR A 66 -10.06 12.64 -16.64
N GLY A 67 -9.57 13.27 -15.57
CA GLY A 67 -10.23 14.34 -14.84
C GLY A 67 -10.27 15.66 -15.61
N CYS A 68 -11.39 15.92 -16.28
CA CYS A 68 -11.72 17.22 -16.89
C CYS A 68 -12.15 18.27 -15.83
N LYS A 69 -11.50 18.31 -14.65
CA LYS A 69 -11.86 19.19 -13.53
C LYS A 69 -10.61 19.64 -12.77
N GLU A 70 -10.64 20.88 -12.26
CA GLU A 70 -9.52 21.53 -11.58
C GLU A 70 -8.86 20.62 -10.54
N ILE A 71 -7.56 20.38 -10.74
CA ILE A 71 -6.73 19.57 -9.85
C ILE A 71 -6.67 20.29 -8.50
N GLY A 72 -7.32 19.70 -7.49
CA GLY A 72 -7.28 20.24 -6.14
C GLY A 72 -5.92 19.98 -5.47
N ILE A 73 -5.48 20.91 -4.61
CA ILE A 73 -4.26 20.75 -3.80
C ILE A 73 -4.26 19.41 -3.04
N ASN A 74 -5.43 18.96 -2.58
CA ASN A 74 -5.60 17.69 -1.88
C ASN A 74 -5.23 16.46 -2.73
N GLN A 75 -5.55 16.47 -4.03
CA GLN A 75 -5.20 15.35 -4.93
C GLN A 75 -3.70 15.29 -5.17
N ILE A 76 -3.05 16.45 -5.34
CA ILE A 76 -1.58 16.54 -5.49
C ILE A 76 -0.89 16.06 -4.21
N LEU A 77 -1.37 16.47 -3.04
CA LEU A 77 -0.82 16.06 -1.74
C LEU A 77 -0.94 14.55 -1.55
N MET A 78 -2.10 13.97 -1.88
CA MET A 78 -2.34 12.53 -1.78
C MET A 78 -1.43 11.73 -2.71
N PHE A 79 -1.27 12.18 -3.96
CA PHE A 79 -0.35 11.58 -4.92
C PHE A 79 1.11 11.63 -4.44
N ALA A 80 1.55 12.79 -3.95
CA ALA A 80 2.90 12.97 -3.41
C ALA A 80 3.15 12.05 -2.20
N PHE A 81 2.17 11.92 -1.30
CA PHE A 81 2.27 11.07 -0.12
C PHE A 81 2.36 9.57 -0.47
N ILE A 82 1.52 9.08 -1.38
CA ILE A 82 1.55 7.67 -1.83
C ILE A 82 2.90 7.37 -2.53
N THR A 83 3.37 8.31 -3.35
CA THR A 83 4.68 8.19 -4.03
C THR A 83 5.82 8.13 -3.02
N TYR A 84 5.80 8.98 -1.99
CA TYR A 84 6.80 8.99 -0.93
C TYR A 84 6.85 7.65 -0.17
N LEU A 85 5.67 7.13 0.22
CA LEU A 85 5.58 5.83 0.88
C LEU A 85 6.10 4.70 0.00
N LEU A 86 5.78 4.70 -1.30
CA LEU A 86 6.28 3.71 -2.24
C LEU A 86 7.81 3.70 -2.30
N ILE A 87 8.45 4.86 -2.41
CA ILE A 87 9.91 4.99 -2.45
C ILE A 87 10.54 4.46 -1.15
N LEU A 88 9.97 4.82 0.00
CA LEU A 88 10.44 4.37 1.32
C LEU A 88 10.40 2.83 1.42
N PHE A 89 9.28 2.23 1.05
CA PHE A 89 9.10 0.78 1.09
C PHE A 89 9.98 0.04 0.08
N LEU A 90 10.16 0.58 -1.12
CA LEU A 90 11.10 0.05 -2.11
C LEU A 90 12.54 0.09 -1.60
N ASN A 91 12.93 1.16 -0.92
CA ASN A 91 14.27 1.29 -0.34
C ASN A 91 14.49 0.27 0.80
N LEU A 92 13.50 0.09 1.68
CA LEU A 92 13.52 -0.95 2.71
C LEU A 92 13.59 -2.36 2.12
N TYR A 93 12.85 -2.62 1.04
CA TYR A 93 12.87 -3.91 0.35
C TYR A 93 14.24 -4.17 -0.29
N LYS A 94 14.81 -3.19 -1.02
CA LYS A 94 16.15 -3.32 -1.60
C LYS A 94 17.21 -3.60 -0.54
N LYS A 95 17.22 -2.83 0.55
CA LYS A 95 18.19 -3.00 1.65
C LYS A 95 18.08 -4.34 2.38
N LYS A 96 16.92 -5.00 2.36
CA LYS A 96 16.69 -6.27 3.08
C LYS A 96 16.87 -7.52 2.22
N TYR A 97 16.75 -7.41 0.89
CA TYR A 97 16.69 -8.56 -0.01
C TYR A 97 17.67 -8.52 -1.19
N CYS A 98 18.28 -7.35 -1.48
CA CYS A 98 19.26 -7.20 -2.56
C CYS A 98 20.67 -6.83 -2.06
N GLU A 99 20.84 -6.64 -0.75
CA GLU A 99 22.12 -6.61 -0.03
C GLU A 99 22.16 -7.82 0.90
#